data_AF-A0A2N3GBI1-F1
#
_entry.id   AF-A0A2N3GBI1-F1
#
_cell.length_a   1.000
_cell.length_b   1.000
_cell.length_c   1.000
_cell.angle_alpha   90.00
_cell.angle_beta   90.00
_cell.angle_gamma   90.00
#
_symmetry.space_group_name_H-M   'P 1'
#
loop_
_entity.id
_entity.type
_entity.pdbx_description
1 polymer ?
#
loop_
_entity_poly.entity_id
_entity_poly.type
_entity_poly.pdbx_seq_one_letter_code
_entity_poly.pdbx_strand_id
1 'polypeptide(L)'
;MLKCSGTTSRYSSFRRLTWTCRATRRIRRAMVYDRPPCGYVPFIAPRRMEVLPMQSQQQGHAPVVTCDVMECSYNQNECCCAPSIEVGDQHPACDTFTTSSAVNIVDQDMSNVAMCHVMECRFNASEACEAPGITVTHHGSHADCGSYRPQ
;
A
#
# COMPACT_ATOMS: atom_id res chain seq x y z
N MET A 1 22.76 46.25 -0.21
CA MET A 1 22.23 46.12 1.16
C MET A 1 20.71 46.24 1.12
N LEU A 2 19.96 45.14 1.30
CA LEU A 2 18.49 45.21 1.46
C LEU A 2 18.16 45.18 2.94
N LYS A 3 17.52 46.25 3.44
CA LYS A 3 16.87 46.29 4.75
C LYS A 3 15.49 45.63 4.62
N CYS A 4 15.21 44.66 5.49
CA CYS A 4 13.87 44.14 5.70
C CYS A 4 13.46 44.47 7.14
N SER A 5 12.38 45.24 7.30
CA SER A 5 11.79 45.52 8.60
C SER A 5 10.56 44.62 8.77
N GLY A 6 10.54 43.79 9.82
CA GLY A 6 9.40 42.95 10.16
C GLY A 6 8.73 43.46 11.44
N THR A 7 7.42 43.71 11.39
CA THR A 7 6.59 43.86 12.60
C THR A 7 5.92 42.53 12.90
N THR A 8 5.95 42.11 14.16
CA THR A 8 5.27 40.90 14.63
C THR A 8 3.98 41.30 15.34
N SER A 9 2.85 40.73 14.93
CA SER A 9 1.61 40.78 15.70
C SER A 9 1.18 39.35 16.06
N ARG A 10 1.05 39.09 17.36
CA ARG A 10 0.58 37.82 17.91
C ARG A 10 -0.95 37.85 17.97
N TYR A 11 -1.59 36.98 17.20
CA TYR A 11 -2.93 36.48 17.53
C TYR A 11 -3.02 35.00 17.11
N SER A 12 -3.76 34.22 17.88
CA SER A 12 -3.64 32.76 17.98
C SER A 12 -3.86 32.00 16.66
N SER A 13 -3.08 30.93 16.51
CA SER A 13 -3.26 29.78 15.62
C SER A 13 -2.94 29.91 14.12
N PHE A 14 -2.57 31.07 13.58
CA PHE A 14 -1.94 31.14 12.23
C PHE A 14 -0.90 32.25 12.16
N ARG A 15 0.39 31.89 12.12
CA ARG A 15 1.47 32.85 11.84
C ARG A 15 1.48 33.19 10.34
N ARG A 16 0.75 34.21 9.91
CA ARG A 16 0.95 34.81 8.58
C ARG A 16 2.11 35.82 8.67
N LEU A 17 3.28 35.39 8.24
CA LEU A 17 4.38 36.30 7.91
C LEU A 17 4.18 36.76 6.47
N THR A 18 3.63 37.96 6.26
CA THR A 18 3.56 38.55 4.92
C THR A 18 4.90 39.18 4.57
N TRP A 19 5.74 38.44 3.83
CA TRP A 19 6.93 38.99 3.19
C TRP A 19 6.58 39.35 1.75
N THR A 20 6.50 40.65 1.45
CA THR A 20 6.45 41.12 0.06
C THR A 20 7.87 41.19 -0.50
N CYS A 21 8.45 40.03 -0.81
CA CYS A 21 9.62 39.95 -1.67
C CYS A 21 9.17 39.68 -3.10
N ARG A 22 9.21 40.72 -3.93
CA ARG A 22 8.97 40.64 -5.37
C ARG A 22 10.17 39.96 -6.04
N ALA A 23 10.19 38.64 -6.02
CA ALA A 23 11.09 37.82 -6.85
C ALA A 23 10.30 36.61 -7.37
N THR A 24 10.07 36.62 -8.67
CA THR A 24 9.40 35.55 -9.42
C THR A 24 10.21 34.26 -9.37
N ARG A 25 9.95 33.40 -8.37
CA ARG A 25 10.14 31.96 -8.52
C ARG A 25 8.77 31.32 -8.37
N ARG A 26 8.22 30.83 -9.49
CA ARG A 26 7.09 29.90 -9.48
C ARG A 26 7.51 28.71 -8.62
N ILE A 27 7.04 28.66 -7.39
CA ILE A 27 6.99 27.42 -6.64
C ILE A 27 6.05 26.54 -7.46
N ARG A 28 6.58 25.57 -8.22
CA ARG A 28 5.76 24.45 -8.67
C ARG A 28 5.29 23.78 -7.38
N ARG A 29 4.05 24.05 -6.97
CA ARG A 29 3.35 23.15 -6.07
C ARG A 29 3.38 21.80 -6.79
N ALA A 30 4.21 20.87 -6.32
CA ALA A 30 4.04 19.49 -6.66
C ALA A 30 2.61 19.15 -6.21
N MET A 31 1.71 18.93 -7.17
CA MET A 31 0.47 18.23 -6.86
C MET A 31 0.94 16.85 -6.42
N VAL A 32 0.91 16.61 -5.10
CA VAL A 32 0.88 15.26 -4.58
C VAL A 32 -0.40 14.69 -5.17
N TYR A 33 -0.29 13.96 -6.27
CA TYR A 33 -1.38 13.11 -6.71
C TYR A 33 -1.47 12.07 -5.60
N ASP A 34 -2.52 12.16 -4.80
CA ASP A 34 -2.90 11.07 -3.89
C ASP A 34 -2.92 9.81 -4.75
N ARG A 35 -2.04 8.86 -4.40
CA ARG A 35 -1.91 7.59 -5.10
C ARG A 35 -3.31 6.95 -5.06
N PRO A 36 -3.85 6.50 -6.20
CA PRO A 36 -5.19 5.92 -6.20
C PRO A 36 -5.22 4.69 -5.27
N PRO A 37 -6.38 4.41 -4.64
CA PRO A 37 -6.53 3.27 -3.75
C PRO A 37 -6.19 1.97 -4.49
N CYS A 38 -5.73 0.97 -3.73
CA CYS A 38 -5.42 -0.38 -4.23
C CYS A 38 -6.49 -0.88 -5.17
N GLY A 39 -6.07 -1.48 -6.28
CA GLY A 39 -7.01 -2.07 -7.22
C GLY A 39 -7.78 -1.05 -8.06
N TYR A 40 -7.44 0.24 -7.99
CA TYR A 40 -7.86 1.20 -9.02
C TYR A 40 -7.11 0.90 -10.32
N VAL A 41 -7.63 -0.06 -11.09
CA VAL A 41 -7.35 -0.12 -12.52
C VAL A 41 -8.03 1.11 -13.14
N PRO A 42 -7.28 2.08 -13.70
CA PRO A 42 -7.93 3.11 -14.49
C PRO A 42 -8.73 2.40 -15.57
N PHE A 43 -10.03 2.71 -15.66
CA PHE A 43 -10.90 2.21 -16.73
C PHE A 43 -10.40 2.84 -18.05
N ILE A 44 -9.31 2.31 -18.60
CA ILE A 44 -8.83 2.65 -19.92
C ILE A 44 -9.88 2.07 -20.87
N ALA A 45 -10.72 2.93 -21.44
CA ALA A 45 -11.65 2.54 -22.47
C ALA A 45 -10.88 1.74 -23.54
N PRO A 46 -11.30 0.51 -23.89
CA PRO A 46 -10.51 -0.34 -24.74
C PRO A 46 -10.40 0.30 -26.14
N ARG A 47 -9.20 0.73 -26.52
CA ARG A 47 -8.87 0.73 -27.96
C ARG A 47 -8.86 -0.73 -28.36
N ARG A 48 -9.55 -1.05 -29.46
CA ARG A 48 -9.63 -2.38 -30.07
C ARG A 48 -8.22 -2.93 -30.29
N MET A 49 -7.69 -3.62 -29.29
CA MET A 49 -6.41 -4.32 -29.31
C MET A 49 -6.77 -5.79 -29.37
N GLU A 50 -6.27 -6.46 -30.40
CA GLU A 50 -6.42 -7.89 -30.56
C GLU A 50 -5.95 -8.56 -29.28
N VAL A 51 -6.85 -9.37 -28.68
CA VAL A 51 -6.61 -10.11 -27.46
C VAL A 51 -5.60 -11.19 -27.80
N LEU A 52 -4.31 -10.86 -27.71
CA LEU A 52 -3.30 -11.90 -27.55
C LEU A 52 -3.65 -12.62 -26.24
N PRO A 53 -3.75 -13.96 -26.24
CA PRO A 53 -3.94 -14.69 -25.00
C PRO A 53 -2.71 -14.40 -24.14
N MET A 54 -2.86 -13.52 -23.15
CA MET A 54 -1.90 -13.42 -22.07
C MET A 54 -1.95 -14.79 -21.39
N GLN A 55 -0.97 -15.63 -21.71
CA GLN A 55 -0.83 -16.94 -21.09
C GLN A 55 -0.72 -16.71 -19.59
N SER A 56 -1.80 -17.01 -18.89
CA SER A 56 -1.92 -16.86 -17.46
C SER A 56 -0.91 -17.78 -16.77
N GLN A 57 0.24 -17.24 -16.43
CA GLN A 57 1.09 -17.78 -15.37
C GLN A 57 0.90 -16.96 -14.09
N GLN A 58 -0.33 -16.59 -13.77
CA GLN A 58 -0.75 -16.23 -12.42
C GLN A 58 -1.30 -17.51 -11.78
N GLN A 59 -0.41 -18.41 -11.40
CA GLN A 59 -0.74 -19.67 -10.75
C GLN A 59 -1.07 -19.40 -9.28
N GLY A 60 -2.35 -19.32 -8.89
CA GLY A 60 -2.75 -19.46 -7.47
C GLY A 60 -2.21 -18.44 -6.45
N HIS A 61 -2.00 -17.19 -6.85
CA HIS A 61 -1.58 -16.13 -5.92
C HIS A 61 -2.77 -15.21 -5.59
N ALA A 62 -3.32 -15.32 -4.38
CA ALA A 62 -4.43 -14.48 -3.93
C ALA A 62 -4.01 -13.00 -3.83
N PRO A 63 -4.80 -12.05 -4.37
CA PRO A 63 -4.50 -10.63 -4.23
C PRO A 63 -4.78 -10.15 -2.80
N VAL A 64 -4.04 -9.14 -2.37
CA VAL A 64 -4.21 -8.53 -1.04
C VAL A 64 -5.07 -7.29 -1.21
N VAL A 65 -6.34 -7.42 -0.84
CA VAL A 65 -7.35 -6.37 -1.07
C VAL A 65 -7.14 -5.20 -0.14
N THR A 66 -6.87 -5.47 1.14
CA THR A 66 -6.66 -4.45 2.16
C THR A 66 -5.60 -4.90 3.18
N CYS A 67 -4.89 -3.92 3.74
CA CYS A 67 -4.00 -4.08 4.88
C CYS A 67 -4.44 -3.11 5.99
N ASP A 68 -5.08 -3.63 7.03
CA ASP A 68 -5.61 -2.82 8.14
C ASP A 68 -4.54 -2.51 9.20
N VAL A 69 -3.34 -3.08 9.04
CA VAL A 69 -2.22 -2.95 9.98
C VAL A 69 -1.44 -1.67 9.69
N MET A 70 -1.78 -0.59 10.38
CA MET A 70 -1.21 0.75 10.15
C MET A 70 0.29 0.86 10.45
N GLU A 71 0.81 0.00 11.32
CA GLU A 71 2.24 -0.07 11.66
C GLU A 71 3.07 -0.91 10.68
N CYS A 72 2.43 -1.58 9.72
CA CYS A 72 3.11 -2.33 8.68
C CYS A 72 3.79 -1.37 7.70
N SER A 73 5.08 -1.56 7.49
CA SER A 73 5.89 -0.66 6.67
C SER A 73 5.56 -0.75 5.17
N TYR A 74 4.96 -1.87 4.76
CA TYR A 74 4.43 -2.06 3.41
C TYR A 74 3.03 -1.49 3.22
N ASN A 75 2.38 -1.03 4.29
CA ASN A 75 1.05 -0.44 4.22
C ASN A 75 1.13 1.01 3.75
N GLN A 76 0.53 1.29 2.60
CA GLN A 76 0.41 2.61 1.99
C GLN A 76 -1.07 2.94 1.88
N ASN A 77 -1.64 3.60 2.89
CA ASN A 77 -3.06 3.98 2.89
C ASN A 77 -4.01 2.77 2.75
N GLU A 78 -3.88 1.79 3.64
CA GLU A 78 -4.63 0.52 3.63
C GLU A 78 -4.29 -0.39 2.44
N CYS A 79 -3.22 -0.05 1.74
CA CYS A 79 -2.70 -0.77 0.59
C CYS A 79 -1.44 -1.54 0.90
N CYS A 80 -1.46 -2.85 0.71
CA CYS A 80 -0.22 -3.59 0.77
C CYS A 80 0.57 -3.38 -0.54
N CYS A 81 1.79 -2.85 -0.40
CA CYS A 81 2.75 -2.69 -1.48
C CYS A 81 4.01 -3.55 -1.22
N ALA A 82 3.83 -4.70 -0.57
CA ALA A 82 4.86 -5.71 -0.41
C ALA A 82 5.13 -6.43 -1.74
N PRO A 83 6.39 -6.76 -2.06
CA PRO A 83 6.73 -7.47 -3.29
C PRO A 83 6.15 -8.89 -3.35
N SER A 84 6.02 -9.53 -2.19
CA SER A 84 5.61 -10.92 -2.05
C SER A 84 5.07 -11.10 -0.63
N ILE A 85 3.85 -11.62 -0.47
CA ILE A 85 3.31 -11.95 0.84
C ILE A 85 3.46 -13.45 1.13
N GLU A 86 4.01 -13.77 2.29
CA GLU A 86 4.04 -15.12 2.84
C GLU A 86 3.14 -15.18 4.07
N VAL A 87 2.34 -16.23 4.15
CA VAL A 87 1.38 -16.46 5.24
C VAL A 87 1.67 -17.79 5.91
N GLY A 88 2.13 -17.81 7.17
CA GLY A 88 1.96 -19.00 8.00
C GLY A 88 3.02 -19.30 9.07
N ASP A 89 3.46 -20.56 9.05
CA ASP A 89 3.97 -21.41 10.16
C ASP A 89 2.83 -22.03 11.01
N GLN A 90 2.80 -21.86 12.33
CA GLN A 90 1.81 -22.51 13.21
C GLN A 90 0.48 -21.74 13.35
N HIS A 91 0.42 -20.51 12.85
CA HIS A 91 -0.76 -19.64 12.87
C HIS A 91 -0.84 -18.87 11.56
N PRO A 92 -1.98 -18.25 11.19
CA PRO A 92 -2.12 -17.51 9.93
C PRO A 92 -1.42 -16.14 9.96
N ALA A 93 -0.17 -16.10 10.44
CA ALA A 93 0.68 -14.92 10.45
C ALA A 93 0.93 -14.40 9.04
N CYS A 94 1.03 -13.10 8.87
CA CYS A 94 1.66 -12.50 7.69
C CYS A 94 3.16 -12.34 8.00
N ASP A 95 3.99 -13.26 7.52
CA ASP A 95 5.45 -13.27 7.79
C ASP A 95 6.18 -12.09 7.14
N THR A 96 5.55 -11.51 6.12
CA THR A 96 6.01 -10.28 5.45
C THR A 96 5.82 -9.02 6.29
N PHE A 97 5.06 -9.10 7.38
CA PHE A 97 4.86 -7.97 8.28
C PHE A 97 6.18 -7.48 8.88
N THR A 98 6.42 -6.18 8.79
CA THR A 98 7.56 -5.54 9.44
C THR A 98 7.23 -4.09 9.80
N THR A 99 7.77 -3.63 10.92
CA THR A 99 7.69 -2.23 11.37
C THR A 99 8.99 -1.45 11.05
N SER A 100 9.90 -2.06 10.28
CA SER A 100 11.16 -1.43 9.88
C SER A 100 10.95 -0.34 8.84
N SER A 101 11.53 0.84 9.06
CA SER A 101 11.47 1.94 8.08
C SER A 101 12.26 1.67 6.79
N ALA A 102 13.08 0.61 6.75
CA ALA A 102 13.91 0.24 5.61
C ALA A 102 13.28 -0.92 4.81
N VAL A 103 12.18 -0.63 4.10
CA VAL A 103 11.51 -1.58 3.21
C VAL A 103 11.53 -1.11 1.77
N ASN A 104 11.65 -2.07 0.85
CA ASN A 104 11.48 -1.82 -0.58
C ASN A 104 10.00 -1.91 -0.92
N ILE A 105 9.38 -0.76 -1.15
CA ILE A 105 7.99 -0.68 -1.63
C ILE A 105 8.02 -0.90 -3.14
N VAL A 106 7.17 -1.80 -3.65
CA VAL A 106 7.01 -1.98 -5.09
C VAL A 106 5.92 -1.06 -5.62
N ASP A 107 6.15 -0.47 -6.79
CA ASP A 107 5.14 0.30 -7.54
C ASP A 107 4.18 -0.65 -8.27
N GLN A 108 3.64 -1.64 -7.55
CA GLN A 108 2.61 -2.53 -8.05
C GLN A 108 1.26 -2.10 -7.48
N ASP A 109 0.23 -2.17 -8.31
CA ASP A 109 -1.14 -1.76 -7.93
C ASP A 109 -1.74 -2.68 -6.86
N MET A 110 -1.25 -3.92 -6.74
CA MET A 110 -1.71 -4.94 -5.79
C MET A 110 -0.58 -5.92 -5.43
N SER A 111 -0.34 -6.11 -4.13
CA SER A 111 0.44 -7.26 -3.63
C SER A 111 -0.35 -8.56 -3.77
N ASN A 112 0.36 -9.68 -3.87
CA ASN A 112 -0.25 -11.01 -3.87
C ASN A 112 0.43 -11.92 -2.84
N VAL A 113 -0.30 -12.93 -2.39
CA VAL A 113 0.23 -14.03 -1.57
C VAL A 113 1.04 -14.95 -2.46
N ALA A 114 2.34 -15.03 -2.20
CA ALA A 114 3.24 -15.96 -2.86
C ALA A 114 3.18 -17.36 -2.27
N MET A 115 3.01 -17.45 -0.95
CA MET A 115 3.05 -18.74 -0.26
C MET A 115 2.16 -18.74 0.98
N CYS A 116 1.43 -19.83 1.18
CA CYS A 116 0.64 -20.10 2.38
C CYS A 116 1.13 -21.39 3.03
N HIS A 117 1.81 -21.29 4.17
CA HIS A 117 2.33 -22.42 4.93
C HIS A 117 1.30 -23.03 5.89
N VAL A 118 0.13 -22.40 6.06
CA VAL A 118 -0.91 -22.88 6.97
C VAL A 118 -1.65 -24.06 6.35
N MET A 119 -1.27 -25.28 6.72
CA MET A 119 -1.83 -26.51 6.16
C MET A 119 -3.33 -26.66 6.41
N GLU A 120 -3.83 -26.13 7.53
CA GLU A 120 -5.25 -26.19 7.88
C GLU A 120 -6.10 -25.14 7.13
N CYS A 121 -5.51 -24.28 6.29
CA CYS A 121 -6.26 -23.23 5.60
C CYS A 121 -7.03 -23.79 4.39
N ARG A 122 -8.33 -23.52 4.31
CA ARG A 122 -9.22 -23.92 3.21
C ARG A 122 -8.86 -23.36 1.84
N PHE A 123 -8.15 -22.25 1.82
CA PHE A 123 -7.68 -21.62 0.59
C PHE A 123 -6.26 -22.02 0.20
N ASN A 124 -5.60 -22.85 1.01
CA ASN A 124 -4.27 -23.35 0.72
C ASN A 124 -4.36 -24.55 -0.23
N ALA A 125 -3.90 -24.36 -1.46
CA ALA A 125 -3.77 -25.40 -2.47
C ALA A 125 -2.28 -25.62 -2.78
N SER A 126 -1.66 -26.59 -2.10
CA SER A 126 -0.24 -26.92 -2.28
C SER A 126 0.69 -25.72 -2.10
N GLU A 127 0.55 -25.00 -0.98
CA GLU A 127 1.28 -23.77 -0.62
C GLU A 127 0.90 -22.53 -1.44
N ALA A 128 0.04 -22.66 -2.44
CA ALA A 128 -0.52 -21.53 -3.18
C ALA A 128 -1.85 -21.09 -2.54
N CYS A 129 -2.05 -19.79 -2.36
CA CYS A 129 -3.30 -19.27 -1.81
C CYS A 129 -4.31 -18.98 -2.93
N GLU A 130 -5.39 -19.75 -3.00
CA GLU A 130 -6.45 -19.60 -4.01
C GLU A 130 -7.63 -18.73 -3.53
N ALA A 131 -7.44 -17.95 -2.47
CA ALA A 131 -8.48 -17.03 -2.01
C ALA A 131 -8.75 -15.96 -3.11
N PRO A 132 -10.02 -15.54 -3.29
CA PRO A 132 -10.35 -14.48 -4.25
C PRO A 132 -9.73 -13.13 -3.86
N GLY A 133 -9.40 -12.97 -2.59
CA GLY A 133 -8.67 -11.84 -2.04
C GLY A 133 -8.48 -12.01 -0.54
N ILE A 134 -7.37 -11.50 -0.01
CA ILE A 134 -7.07 -11.53 1.41
C ILE A 134 -7.06 -10.13 2.03
N THR A 135 -7.45 -10.06 3.30
CA THR A 135 -7.27 -8.88 4.14
C THR A 135 -6.26 -9.20 5.23
N VAL A 136 -5.27 -8.34 5.41
CA VAL A 136 -4.29 -8.44 6.50
C VAL A 136 -4.80 -7.64 7.69
N THR A 137 -4.98 -8.29 8.83
CA THR A 137 -5.55 -7.71 10.06
C THR A 137 -4.55 -7.73 11.20
N HIS A 138 -4.71 -6.83 12.16
CA HIS A 138 -3.86 -6.81 13.36
C HIS A 138 -4.29 -7.89 14.36
N HIS A 139 -3.33 -8.65 14.86
CA HIS A 139 -3.55 -9.62 15.93
C HIS A 139 -2.45 -9.48 17.00
N GLY A 140 -2.76 -8.71 18.05
CA GLY A 140 -1.88 -8.52 19.20
C GLY A 140 -0.62 -7.71 18.87
N SER A 141 0.47 -8.39 18.52
CA SER A 141 1.76 -7.76 18.16
C SER A 141 2.27 -8.16 16.77
N HIS A 142 1.45 -8.89 16.01
CA HIS A 142 1.75 -9.33 14.65
C HIS A 142 0.54 -9.08 13.75
N ALA A 143 0.75 -9.24 12.45
CA ALA A 143 -0.31 -9.21 11.47
C ALA A 143 -0.72 -10.63 11.12
N ASP A 144 -2.02 -10.86 10.94
CA ASP A 144 -2.60 -12.14 10.52
C ASP A 144 -3.35 -11.98 9.20
N CYS A 145 -3.50 -13.09 8.47
CA CYS A 145 -4.41 -13.21 7.35
C CYS A 145 -5.86 -13.34 7.88
N GLY A 146 -6.62 -12.24 7.86
CA GLY A 146 -8.03 -12.20 8.30
C GLY A 146 -8.98 -13.02 7.41
N SER A 147 -8.53 -13.38 6.20
CA SER A 147 -9.25 -14.29 5.30
C SER A 147 -8.99 -15.77 5.58
N TYR A 148 -8.14 -16.13 6.56
CA TYR A 148 -7.92 -17.51 6.96
C TYR A 148 -9.23 -18.21 7.33
N ARG A 149 -9.43 -19.44 6.84
CA ARG A 149 -10.54 -20.31 7.22
C ARG A 149 -10.01 -21.72 7.43
N PRO A 150 -10.23 -22.36 8.59
CA PRO A 150 -9.85 -23.75 8.79
C PRO A 150 -10.64 -24.68 7.86
N GLN A 151 -10.02 -25.81 7.46
CA GLN A 151 -10.65 -26.90 6.69
C GLN A 151 -11.48 -27.83 7.55
#